data_AF-A0A9P0J7J4-F1
#
_entry.id   AF-A0A9P0J7J4-F1
#
_cell.length_a   1.000
_cell.length_b   1.000
_cell.length_c   1.000
_cell.angle_alpha   90.00
_cell.angle_beta   90.00
_cell.angle_gamma   90.00
#
_symmetry.space_group_name_H-M   'P 1'
#
loop_
_entity.id
_entity.type
_entity.pdbx_description
1 polymer ?
#
loop_
_entity_poly.entity_id
_entity_poly.type
_entity_poly.pdbx_seq_one_letter_code
_entity_poly.pdbx_strand_id
1 'polypeptide(L)'
;MDDLFVLLQLPMKRLVYLTKKTHIESKIVPQGNRVYYFASTFEKKPEQVCYHLMRYKFLFTRDFTTLSHIYHILIENNVNKNDIWKDTWIFMYSIDQINQRIALAKAANLPIKPWMLRSTPEIFKRTIEIKQENRVVLNKDSTAQYLAKRLKVPEKTIRYISSKYPTTLRVSPTKLKEILDFLLNEGFKPTHILSTPRVFTHSISTLQERLTELRDLGAEPTLTALCKNKTTYQELVNKLILKNTKLFI
;
A
#
# COMPACT_ATOMS: atom_id res chain seq x y z
N MET A 1 -1.60 -20.92 33.01
CA MET A 1 -2.95 -21.20 33.54
C MET A 1 -3.83 -19.94 33.52
N ASP A 2 -3.27 -18.77 33.19
CA ASP A 2 -4.00 -17.49 33.07
C ASP A 2 -4.35 -17.14 31.61
N ASP A 3 -4.11 -18.07 30.69
CA ASP A 3 -3.97 -17.77 29.27
C ASP A 3 -5.31 -17.33 28.63
N LEU A 4 -6.43 -17.65 29.28
CA LEU A 4 -7.80 -17.31 28.87
C LEU A 4 -8.44 -16.21 29.73
N PHE A 5 -7.74 -15.66 30.73
CA PHE A 5 -8.30 -14.73 31.72
C PHE A 5 -8.93 -13.48 31.08
N VAL A 6 -8.37 -13.03 29.96
CA VAL A 6 -8.88 -11.90 29.16
C VAL A 6 -10.36 -12.10 28.77
N LEU A 7 -10.79 -13.34 28.56
CA LEU A 7 -12.18 -13.62 28.18
C LEU A 7 -13.18 -13.29 29.29
N LEU A 8 -12.76 -13.27 30.56
CA LEU A 8 -13.62 -12.91 31.70
C LEU A 8 -14.11 -11.45 31.64
N GLN A 9 -13.54 -10.61 30.78
CA GLN A 9 -14.04 -9.27 30.47
C GLN A 9 -15.36 -9.29 29.69
N LEU A 10 -15.77 -10.44 29.14
CA LEU A 10 -17.05 -10.59 28.45
C LEU A 10 -18.22 -10.69 29.44
N PRO A 11 -19.41 -10.16 29.10
CA PRO A 11 -20.61 -10.35 29.93
C PRO A 11 -20.92 -11.83 30.15
N MET A 12 -21.41 -12.19 31.34
CA MET A 12 -21.68 -13.59 31.72
C MET A 12 -22.55 -14.34 30.69
N LYS A 13 -23.58 -13.69 30.15
CA LYS A 13 -24.43 -14.26 29.08
C LYS A 13 -23.62 -14.68 27.84
N ARG A 14 -22.61 -13.88 27.47
CA ARG A 14 -21.71 -14.19 26.34
C ARG A 14 -20.75 -15.31 26.69
N LEU A 15 -20.19 -15.33 27.90
CA LEU A 15 -19.34 -16.42 28.38
C LEU A 15 -20.07 -17.77 28.32
N VAL A 16 -21.27 -17.84 28.87
CA VAL A 16 -22.10 -19.06 28.83
C VAL A 16 -22.35 -19.52 27.40
N TYR A 17 -22.70 -18.60 26.50
CA TYR A 17 -22.89 -18.91 25.09
C TYR A 17 -21.61 -19.45 24.43
N LEU A 18 -20.47 -18.79 24.65
CA LEU A 18 -19.19 -19.21 24.07
C LEU A 18 -18.69 -20.54 24.64
N THR A 19 -18.90 -20.81 25.92
CA THR A 19 -18.56 -22.10 26.53
C THR A 19 -19.37 -23.23 25.91
N LYS A 20 -20.70 -23.06 25.76
CA LYS A 20 -21.56 -24.05 25.10
C LYS A 20 -21.13 -24.29 23.66
N LYS A 21 -20.88 -23.22 22.90
CA LYS A 21 -20.42 -23.32 21.51
C LYS A 21 -19.06 -24.03 21.41
N THR A 22 -18.10 -23.67 22.27
CA THR A 22 -16.78 -24.31 22.33
C THR A 22 -16.90 -25.80 22.62
N HIS A 23 -17.77 -26.19 23.55
CA HIS A 23 -18.00 -27.60 23.86
C HIS A 23 -18.55 -28.37 22.66
N ILE A 24 -19.55 -27.82 21.96
CA ILE A 24 -20.12 -28.43 20.74
C ILE A 24 -19.04 -28.57 19.66
N GLU A 25 -18.25 -27.53 19.45
CA GLU A 25 -17.23 -27.49 18.40
C GLU A 25 -15.94 -28.24 18.73
N SER A 26 -15.74 -28.67 19.98
CA SER A 26 -14.54 -29.39 20.42
C SER A 26 -14.24 -30.65 19.60
N LYS A 27 -15.27 -31.23 18.97
CA LYS A 27 -15.16 -32.39 18.08
C LYS A 27 -14.60 -32.08 16.70
N ILE A 28 -14.75 -30.83 16.23
CA ILE A 28 -14.35 -30.40 14.87
C ILE A 28 -13.17 -29.42 14.89
N VAL A 29 -12.95 -28.73 16.01
CA VAL A 29 -11.85 -27.79 16.17
C VAL A 29 -10.60 -28.57 16.61
N PRO A 30 -9.49 -28.53 15.85
CA PRO A 30 -8.24 -29.11 16.31
C PRO A 30 -7.85 -28.54 17.67
N GLN A 31 -7.36 -29.39 18.57
CA GLN A 31 -7.07 -29.05 19.98
C GLN A 31 -8.30 -28.69 20.81
N GLY A 32 -9.52 -28.95 20.31
CA GLY A 32 -10.78 -28.81 21.02
C GLY A 32 -11.20 -27.38 21.33
N ASN A 33 -10.40 -26.38 20.99
CA ASN A 33 -10.63 -24.98 21.32
C ASN A 33 -10.03 -24.04 20.26
N ARG A 34 -10.82 -23.04 19.84
CA ARG A 34 -10.41 -22.08 18.81
C ARG A 34 -9.18 -21.27 19.20
N VAL A 35 -8.98 -20.95 20.47
CA VAL A 35 -7.80 -20.21 20.95
C VAL A 35 -6.54 -21.01 20.66
N TYR A 36 -6.50 -22.28 21.05
CA TYR A 36 -5.33 -23.14 20.83
C TYR A 36 -5.15 -23.46 19.33
N TYR A 37 -6.24 -23.68 18.60
CA TYR A 37 -6.20 -23.77 17.14
C TYR A 37 -5.52 -22.56 16.49
N PHE A 38 -5.94 -21.34 16.81
CA PHE A 38 -5.33 -20.14 16.24
C PHE A 38 -3.90 -19.91 16.74
N ALA A 39 -3.60 -20.27 18.00
CA ALA A 39 -2.26 -20.17 18.59
C ALA A 39 -1.25 -21.03 17.81
N SER A 40 -1.59 -22.29 17.59
CA SER A 40 -0.76 -23.21 16.79
C SER A 40 -0.70 -22.80 15.31
N THR A 41 -1.83 -22.42 14.72
CA THR A 41 -1.92 -22.06 13.29
C THR A 41 -1.07 -20.84 12.93
N PHE A 42 -1.13 -19.79 13.76
CA PHE A 42 -0.44 -18.51 13.54
C PHE A 42 0.86 -18.36 14.34
N GLU A 43 1.29 -19.42 15.03
CA GLU A 43 2.50 -19.43 15.86
C GLU A 43 2.50 -18.26 16.87
N LYS A 44 1.38 -18.13 17.59
CA LYS A 44 1.14 -17.11 18.62
C LYS A 44 0.92 -17.77 19.97
N LYS A 45 1.15 -17.00 21.04
CA LYS A 45 0.80 -17.47 22.39
C LYS A 45 -0.73 -17.40 22.58
N PRO A 46 -1.35 -18.33 23.33
CA PRO A 46 -2.80 -18.32 23.56
C PRO A 46 -3.32 -16.99 24.10
N GLU A 47 -2.57 -16.29 24.96
CA GLU A 47 -2.94 -14.97 25.48
C GLU A 47 -3.11 -13.94 24.36
N GLN A 48 -2.16 -13.91 23.42
CA GLN A 48 -2.20 -12.99 22.27
C GLN A 48 -3.40 -13.29 21.39
N VAL A 49 -3.75 -14.57 21.24
CA VAL A 49 -4.92 -15.01 20.51
C VAL A 49 -6.20 -14.58 21.22
N CYS A 50 -6.29 -14.70 22.54
CA CYS A 50 -7.44 -14.22 23.30
C CYS A 50 -7.69 -12.72 23.08
N TYR A 51 -6.65 -11.88 23.18
CA TYR A 51 -6.78 -10.44 22.86
C TYR A 51 -7.25 -10.21 21.42
N HIS A 52 -6.74 -11.01 20.48
CA HIS A 52 -7.09 -10.89 19.07
C HIS A 52 -8.55 -11.28 18.80
N LEU A 53 -9.02 -12.40 19.34
CA LEU A 53 -10.42 -12.81 19.22
C LEU A 53 -11.36 -11.85 19.96
N MET A 54 -10.92 -11.26 21.08
CA MET A 54 -11.65 -10.21 21.80
C MET A 54 -11.85 -8.95 20.94
N ARG A 55 -10.84 -8.58 20.14
CA ARG A 55 -10.93 -7.51 19.14
C ARG A 55 -11.83 -7.91 17.96
N TYR A 56 -11.72 -9.15 17.48
CA TYR A 56 -12.48 -9.67 16.34
C TYR A 56 -13.50 -10.72 16.77
N LYS A 57 -14.51 -10.29 17.56
CA LYS A 57 -15.46 -11.17 18.25
C LYS A 57 -16.20 -12.16 17.35
N PHE A 58 -16.37 -11.85 16.06
CA PHE A 58 -17.00 -12.76 15.09
C PHE A 58 -16.22 -14.07 14.95
N LEU A 59 -14.91 -14.09 15.22
CA LEU A 59 -14.10 -15.30 15.20
C LEU A 59 -14.53 -16.34 16.24
N PHE A 60 -15.24 -15.93 17.29
CA PHE A 60 -15.83 -16.87 18.24
C PHE A 60 -17.10 -17.52 17.71
N THR A 61 -17.86 -16.83 16.87
CA THR A 61 -19.25 -17.19 16.55
C THR A 61 -19.40 -17.77 15.14
N ARG A 62 -18.60 -17.28 14.19
CA ARG A 62 -18.63 -17.73 12.80
C ARG A 62 -18.39 -19.23 12.70
N ASP A 63 -19.05 -19.89 11.75
CA ASP A 63 -18.86 -21.32 11.49
C ASP A 63 -17.37 -21.69 11.36
N PHE A 64 -16.95 -22.70 12.14
CA PHE A 64 -15.55 -23.08 12.22
C PHE A 64 -15.05 -23.70 10.91
N THR A 65 -15.87 -24.54 10.28
CA THR A 65 -15.51 -25.20 9.01
C THR A 65 -15.24 -24.18 7.93
N THR A 66 -16.08 -23.15 7.81
CA THR A 66 -15.88 -22.02 6.90
C THR A 66 -14.61 -21.24 7.21
N LEU A 67 -14.34 -20.94 8.49
CA LEU A 67 -13.10 -20.25 8.91
C LEU A 67 -11.85 -21.04 8.51
N SER A 68 -11.87 -22.34 8.81
CA SER A 68 -10.79 -23.27 8.49
C SER A 68 -10.57 -23.36 6.99
N HIS A 69 -11.65 -23.52 6.20
CA HIS A 69 -11.57 -23.60 4.75
C HIS A 69 -11.00 -22.30 4.13
N ILE A 70 -11.44 -21.13 4.60
CA ILE A 70 -10.86 -19.85 4.17
C ILE A 70 -9.36 -19.79 4.48
N TYR A 71 -8.94 -20.20 5.68
CA TYR A 71 -7.52 -20.23 6.03
C TYR A 71 -6.72 -21.13 5.07
N HIS A 72 -7.19 -22.36 4.83
CA HIS A 72 -6.51 -23.30 3.94
C HIS A 72 -6.40 -22.78 2.51
N ILE A 73 -7.49 -22.22 1.94
CA ILE A 73 -7.45 -21.57 0.62
C ILE A 73 -6.36 -20.50 0.57
N LEU A 74 -6.25 -19.64 1.60
CA LEU A 74 -5.25 -18.58 1.62
C LEU A 74 -3.81 -19.15 1.67
N ILE A 75 -3.56 -20.18 2.47
CA ILE A 75 -2.24 -20.80 2.59
C ILE A 75 -1.84 -21.53 1.31
N GLU A 76 -2.74 -22.31 0.71
CA GLU A 76 -2.52 -22.99 -0.59
C GLU A 76 -2.19 -21.99 -1.71
N ASN A 77 -2.69 -20.76 -1.58
CA ASN A 77 -2.44 -19.65 -2.49
C ASN A 77 -1.25 -18.77 -2.07
N ASN A 78 -0.37 -19.28 -1.20
CA ASN A 78 0.86 -18.63 -0.74
C ASN A 78 0.65 -17.27 -0.06
N VAL A 79 -0.52 -17.05 0.56
CA VAL A 79 -0.76 -15.84 1.34
C VAL A 79 -0.03 -15.96 2.68
N ASN A 80 0.75 -14.92 3.03
CA ASN A 80 1.57 -14.94 4.24
C ASN A 80 0.70 -14.96 5.52
N LYS A 81 0.99 -15.88 6.46
CA LYS A 81 0.28 -16.01 7.75
C LYS A 81 0.17 -14.68 8.52
N ASN A 82 1.24 -13.88 8.55
CA ASN A 82 1.22 -12.59 9.24
C ASN A 82 0.31 -11.57 8.56
N ASP A 83 0.17 -11.62 7.22
CA ASP A 83 -0.77 -10.76 6.51
C ASP A 83 -2.22 -11.16 6.81
N ILE A 84 -2.52 -12.47 6.88
CA ILE A 84 -3.83 -12.99 7.26
C ILE A 84 -4.16 -12.59 8.71
N TRP A 85 -3.20 -12.74 9.63
CA TRP A 85 -3.37 -12.36 11.04
C TRP A 85 -3.69 -10.87 11.19
N LYS A 86 -2.93 -10.00 10.52
CA LYS A 86 -3.17 -8.54 10.53
C LYS A 86 -4.52 -8.18 9.91
N ASP A 87 -4.96 -8.96 8.92
CA ASP A 87 -6.17 -8.69 8.15
C ASP A 87 -7.26 -9.74 8.38
N THR A 88 -7.60 -9.91 9.65
CA THR A 88 -8.54 -10.94 10.12
C THR A 88 -9.94 -10.80 9.56
N TRP A 89 -10.33 -9.61 9.09
CA TRP A 89 -11.62 -9.42 8.42
C TRP A 89 -11.81 -10.27 7.16
N ILE A 90 -10.74 -10.87 6.59
CA ILE A 90 -10.86 -11.77 5.43
C ILE A 90 -11.77 -12.96 5.73
N PHE A 91 -11.74 -13.41 6.98
CA PHE A 91 -12.59 -14.46 7.48
C PHE A 91 -14.07 -14.12 7.47
N MET A 92 -14.47 -12.86 7.22
CA MET A 92 -15.89 -12.51 7.08
C MET A 92 -16.47 -12.75 5.68
N TYR A 93 -15.63 -12.95 4.67
CA TYR A 93 -16.06 -13.03 3.27
C TYR A 93 -16.43 -14.46 2.86
N SER A 94 -17.20 -14.60 1.78
CA SER A 94 -17.58 -15.92 1.26
C SER A 94 -16.41 -16.60 0.56
N ILE A 95 -16.42 -17.93 0.56
CA ILE A 95 -15.43 -18.74 -0.15
C ILE A 95 -15.47 -18.45 -1.66
N ASP A 96 -16.67 -18.29 -2.23
CA ASP A 96 -16.84 -18.00 -3.66
C ASP A 96 -16.19 -16.67 -4.05
N GLN A 97 -16.41 -15.60 -3.27
CA GLN A 97 -15.78 -14.31 -3.54
C GLN A 97 -14.26 -14.40 -3.45
N ILE A 98 -13.74 -15.11 -2.44
CA ILE A 98 -12.30 -15.32 -2.24
C ILE A 98 -11.71 -16.05 -3.44
N ASN A 99 -12.31 -17.17 -3.86
CA ASN A 99 -11.86 -17.97 -5.00
C ASN A 99 -11.91 -17.18 -6.31
N GLN A 100 -13.00 -16.46 -6.56
CA GLN A 100 -13.13 -15.61 -7.75
C GLN A 100 -11.99 -14.59 -7.83
N ARG A 101 -11.67 -13.90 -6.72
CA ARG A 101 -10.62 -12.89 -6.69
C ARG A 101 -9.22 -13.48 -6.75
N ILE A 102 -9.00 -14.65 -6.16
CA ILE A 102 -7.75 -15.40 -6.29
C ILE A 102 -7.52 -15.75 -7.77
N ALA A 103 -8.54 -16.25 -8.48
CA ALA A 103 -8.44 -16.58 -9.90
C ALA A 103 -8.06 -15.35 -10.75
N LEU A 104 -8.73 -14.22 -10.53
CA LEU A 104 -8.41 -12.96 -11.21
C LEU A 104 -7.00 -12.45 -10.89
N ALA A 105 -6.57 -12.52 -9.63
CA ALA A 105 -5.22 -12.11 -9.23
C ALA A 105 -4.15 -13.00 -9.87
N LYS A 106 -4.37 -14.31 -9.95
CA LYS A 106 -3.47 -15.26 -10.64
C LYS A 106 -3.39 -14.99 -12.14
N ALA A 107 -4.52 -14.77 -12.80
CA ALA A 107 -4.55 -14.41 -14.23
C ALA A 107 -3.79 -13.10 -14.50
N ALA A 108 -3.85 -12.14 -13.58
CA ALA A 108 -3.07 -10.91 -13.63
C ALA A 108 -1.60 -11.07 -13.16
N ASN A 109 -1.17 -12.26 -12.74
CA ASN A 109 0.13 -12.54 -12.14
C ASN A 109 0.45 -11.57 -10.97
N LEU A 110 -0.51 -11.40 -10.06
CA LEU A 110 -0.40 -10.54 -8.88
C LEU A 110 -0.14 -11.38 -7.61
N PRO A 111 0.72 -10.88 -6.69
CA PRO A 111 0.81 -11.47 -5.36
C PRO A 111 -0.50 -11.27 -4.62
N ILE A 112 -1.01 -12.35 -4.03
CA ILE A 112 -2.30 -12.36 -3.36
C ILE A 112 -2.14 -11.80 -1.94
N LYS A 113 -2.97 -10.82 -1.59
CA LYS A 113 -3.00 -10.20 -0.26
C LYS A 113 -4.44 -10.18 0.28
N PRO A 114 -4.68 -10.39 1.58
CA PRO A 114 -6.03 -10.45 2.13
C PRO A 114 -6.88 -9.21 1.83
N TRP A 115 -6.31 -7.99 1.94
CA TRP A 115 -7.04 -6.76 1.66
C TRP A 115 -7.58 -6.69 0.22
N MET A 116 -6.86 -7.30 -0.72
CA MET A 116 -7.22 -7.35 -2.13
C MET A 116 -8.46 -8.23 -2.34
N LEU A 117 -8.58 -9.32 -1.57
CA LEU A 117 -9.72 -10.24 -1.64
C LEU A 117 -10.99 -9.64 -1.01
N ARG A 118 -10.83 -8.64 -0.14
CA ARG A 118 -11.92 -7.95 0.55
C ARG A 118 -12.35 -6.62 -0.08
N SER A 119 -11.47 -6.01 -0.87
CA SER A 119 -11.70 -4.67 -1.40
C SER A 119 -12.96 -4.61 -2.26
N THR A 120 -13.45 -3.41 -2.58
CA THR A 120 -14.57 -3.30 -3.53
C THR A 120 -14.11 -3.76 -4.94
N PRO A 121 -15.04 -4.17 -5.82
CA PRO A 121 -14.69 -4.55 -7.19
C PRO A 121 -13.91 -3.47 -7.94
N GLU A 122 -14.22 -2.20 -7.72
CA GLU A 122 -13.58 -1.04 -8.36
C GLU A 122 -12.12 -0.92 -7.92
N ILE A 123 -11.85 -1.01 -6.60
CA ILE A 123 -10.49 -0.97 -6.05
C ILE A 123 -9.67 -2.15 -6.56
N PHE A 124 -10.27 -3.34 -6.64
CA PHE A 124 -9.60 -4.53 -7.15
C PHE A 124 -9.24 -4.39 -8.64
N LYS A 125 -10.21 -3.99 -9.46
CA LYS A 125 -10.01 -3.75 -10.90
C LYS A 125 -8.91 -2.70 -11.12
N ARG A 126 -8.98 -1.57 -10.40
CA ARG A 126 -7.97 -0.51 -10.50
C ARG A 126 -6.57 -0.99 -10.11
N THR A 127 -6.47 -1.90 -9.14
CA THR A 127 -5.18 -2.50 -8.75
C THR A 127 -4.58 -3.33 -9.89
N ILE A 128 -5.40 -4.11 -10.59
CA ILE A 128 -4.97 -4.88 -11.76
C ILE A 128 -4.53 -3.95 -12.89
N GLU A 129 -5.34 -2.94 -13.22
CA GLU A 129 -5.05 -1.95 -14.25
C GLU A 129 -3.71 -1.25 -13.98
N ILE A 130 -3.50 -0.70 -12.78
CA ILE A 130 -2.25 -0.04 -12.40
C ILE A 130 -1.06 -0.98 -12.57
N LYS A 131 -1.20 -2.27 -12.24
CA LYS A 131 -0.08 -3.21 -12.42
C LYS A 131 0.21 -3.46 -13.90
N GLN A 132 -0.82 -3.60 -14.72
CA GLN A 132 -0.68 -3.78 -16.16
C GLN A 132 -0.04 -2.54 -16.80
N GLU A 133 -0.55 -1.35 -16.51
CA GLU A 133 0.03 -0.08 -16.97
C GLU A 133 1.52 0.03 -16.57
N ASN A 134 1.85 -0.28 -15.31
CA ASN A 134 3.25 -0.27 -14.84
C ASN A 134 4.14 -1.28 -15.57
N ARG A 135 3.61 -2.47 -15.91
CA ARG A 135 4.35 -3.47 -16.70
C ARG A 135 4.63 -2.99 -18.12
N VAL A 136 3.65 -2.35 -18.76
CA VAL A 136 3.80 -1.75 -20.09
C VAL A 136 4.91 -0.70 -20.08
N VAL A 137 4.90 0.20 -19.09
CA VAL A 137 5.92 1.26 -18.96
C VAL A 137 7.32 0.68 -18.75
N LEU A 138 7.44 -0.36 -17.93
CA LEU A 138 8.74 -0.95 -17.60
C LEU A 138 9.30 -1.87 -18.69
N ASN A 139 8.47 -2.48 -19.55
CA ASN A 139 8.90 -3.39 -20.61
C ASN A 139 9.98 -4.41 -20.17
N LYS A 140 9.73 -5.09 -19.04
CA LYS A 140 10.64 -6.03 -18.32
C LYS A 140 11.80 -5.41 -17.52
N ASP A 141 12.07 -4.13 -17.67
CA ASP A 141 13.09 -3.45 -16.87
C ASP A 141 12.63 -3.29 -15.41
N SER A 142 13.60 -3.18 -14.51
CA SER A 142 13.36 -2.59 -13.19
C SER A 142 13.14 -1.08 -13.29
N THR A 143 12.51 -0.46 -12.29
CA THR A 143 12.36 1.00 -12.24
C THR A 143 13.71 1.72 -12.38
N ALA A 144 14.78 1.18 -11.79
CA ALA A 144 16.11 1.77 -11.88
C ALA A 144 16.67 1.72 -13.31
N GLN A 145 16.52 0.59 -14.01
CA GLN A 145 16.91 0.43 -15.40
C GLN A 145 16.10 1.33 -16.33
N TYR A 146 14.78 1.42 -16.11
CA TYR A 146 13.90 2.31 -16.86
C TYR A 146 14.36 3.78 -16.75
N LEU A 147 14.61 4.26 -15.53
CA LEU A 147 15.09 5.63 -15.30
C LEU A 147 16.48 5.85 -15.92
N ALA A 148 17.39 4.89 -15.78
CA ALA A 148 18.74 4.96 -16.33
C ALA A 148 18.73 5.12 -17.86
N LYS A 149 17.92 4.31 -18.55
CA LYS A 149 17.74 4.40 -20.01
C LYS A 149 17.13 5.74 -20.42
N ARG A 150 16.06 6.17 -19.73
CA ARG A 150 15.34 7.42 -20.07
C ARG A 150 16.17 8.66 -19.85
N LEU A 151 16.98 8.69 -18.80
CA LEU A 151 17.85 9.81 -18.46
C LEU A 151 19.25 9.70 -19.09
N LYS A 152 19.54 8.61 -19.82
CA LYS A 152 20.84 8.30 -20.44
C LYS A 152 22.00 8.34 -19.44
N VAL A 153 21.79 7.75 -18.26
CA VAL A 153 22.81 7.65 -17.20
C VAL A 153 23.06 6.20 -16.79
N PRO A 154 24.23 5.89 -16.19
CA PRO A 154 24.49 4.55 -15.67
C PRO A 154 23.48 4.14 -14.60
N GLU A 155 23.07 2.87 -14.60
CA GLU A 155 22.12 2.32 -13.60
C GLU A 155 22.64 2.48 -12.16
N LYS A 156 23.96 2.37 -11.96
CA LYS A 156 24.60 2.61 -10.66
C LYS A 156 24.29 3.99 -10.08
N THR A 157 24.17 5.01 -10.94
CA THR A 157 23.82 6.38 -10.53
C THR A 157 22.40 6.44 -10.00
N ILE A 158 21.45 5.79 -10.68
CA ILE A 158 20.07 5.71 -10.22
C ILE A 158 19.98 4.92 -8.91
N ARG A 159 20.70 3.81 -8.78
CA ARG A 159 20.73 3.01 -7.55
C ARG A 159 21.28 3.80 -6.36
N TYR A 160 22.33 4.59 -6.57
CA TYR A 160 22.87 5.49 -5.55
C TYR A 160 21.87 6.57 -5.12
N ILE A 161 21.14 7.16 -6.07
CA ILE A 161 20.08 8.12 -5.76
C ILE A 161 18.92 7.43 -5.00
N SER A 162 18.54 6.21 -5.41
CA SER A 162 17.51 5.41 -4.72
C SER A 162 17.87 5.07 -3.28
N SER A 163 19.14 4.80 -2.98
CA SER A 163 19.56 4.52 -1.60
C SER A 163 19.50 5.78 -0.73
N LYS A 164 19.78 6.96 -1.29
CA LYS A 164 19.73 8.24 -0.57
C LYS A 164 18.32 8.81 -0.45
N TYR A 165 17.47 8.58 -1.46
CA TYR A 165 16.10 9.11 -1.56
C TYR A 165 15.08 8.01 -1.88
N PRO A 166 14.88 7.04 -0.96
CA PRO A 166 14.06 5.86 -1.25
C PRO A 166 12.58 6.19 -1.47
N THR A 167 12.05 7.21 -0.78
CA THR A 167 10.63 7.61 -0.91
C THR A 167 10.31 8.18 -2.28
N THR A 168 11.26 8.91 -2.85
CA THR A 168 11.16 9.53 -4.16
C THR A 168 11.01 8.52 -5.29
N LEU A 169 11.67 7.36 -5.18
CA LEU A 169 11.70 6.34 -6.23
C LEU A 169 10.77 5.15 -5.94
N ARG A 170 9.91 5.26 -4.91
CA ARG A 170 8.75 4.36 -4.66
C ARG A 170 7.51 4.73 -5.48
N VAL A 171 7.58 5.81 -6.24
CA VAL A 171 6.51 6.29 -7.12
C VAL A 171 6.24 5.25 -8.21
N SER A 172 4.97 5.13 -8.65
CA SER A 172 4.61 4.16 -9.68
C SER A 172 5.36 4.45 -11.00
N PRO A 173 5.78 3.42 -11.74
CA PRO A 173 6.36 3.58 -13.07
C PRO A 173 5.56 4.47 -14.01
N THR A 174 4.22 4.37 -14.01
CA THR A 174 3.33 5.25 -14.79
C THR A 174 3.53 6.72 -14.45
N LYS A 175 3.46 7.08 -13.17
CA LYS A 175 3.67 8.47 -12.72
C LYS A 175 5.09 8.94 -12.98
N LEU A 176 6.10 8.07 -12.84
CA LEU A 176 7.48 8.39 -13.21
C LEU A 176 7.60 8.72 -14.70
N LYS A 177 6.95 7.94 -15.57
CA LYS A 177 6.91 8.21 -17.02
C LYS A 177 6.29 9.58 -17.29
N GLU A 178 5.11 9.85 -16.77
CA GLU A 178 4.39 11.10 -17.02
C GLU A 178 5.20 12.32 -16.52
N ILE A 179 5.79 12.25 -15.34
CA ILE A 179 6.65 13.33 -14.81
C ILE A 179 7.91 13.49 -15.68
N LEU A 180 8.56 12.39 -16.09
CA LEU A 180 9.73 12.48 -16.97
C LEU A 180 9.40 13.09 -18.33
N ASP A 181 8.31 12.66 -18.97
CA ASP A 181 7.86 13.21 -20.24
C ASP A 181 7.61 14.72 -20.11
N PHE A 182 6.89 15.13 -19.06
CA PHE A 182 6.65 16.55 -18.78
C PHE A 182 7.97 17.32 -18.62
N LEU A 183 8.87 16.88 -17.73
CA LEU A 183 10.10 17.62 -17.43
C LEU A 183 11.04 17.70 -18.64
N LEU A 184 11.18 16.62 -19.41
CA LEU A 184 12.04 16.62 -20.59
C LEU A 184 11.46 17.50 -21.71
N ASN A 185 10.13 17.52 -21.88
CA ASN A 185 9.46 18.40 -22.84
C ASN A 185 9.58 19.88 -22.45
N GLU A 186 9.57 20.19 -21.15
CA GLU A 186 9.84 21.55 -20.64
C GLU A 186 11.33 21.94 -20.71
N GLY A 187 12.19 21.08 -21.25
CA GLY A 187 13.61 21.37 -21.48
C GLY A 187 14.53 21.10 -20.29
N PHE A 188 14.04 20.47 -19.20
CA PHE A 188 14.90 20.12 -18.07
C PHE A 188 15.88 19.01 -18.46
N LYS A 189 17.18 19.27 -18.24
CA LYS A 189 18.24 18.30 -18.48
C LYS A 189 18.19 17.16 -17.44
N PRO A 190 18.63 15.94 -17.79
CA PRO A 190 18.75 14.82 -16.85
C PRO A 190 19.51 15.16 -15.56
N THR A 191 20.55 16.00 -15.65
CA THR A 191 21.33 16.46 -14.49
C THR A 191 20.48 17.25 -13.50
N HIS A 192 19.56 18.11 -13.96
CA HIS A 192 18.65 18.87 -13.09
C HIS A 192 17.66 17.95 -12.38
N ILE A 193 17.15 16.95 -13.10
CA ILE A 193 16.18 15.97 -12.57
C ILE A 193 16.84 15.13 -11.48
N LEU A 194 18.05 14.64 -11.74
CA LEU A 194 18.81 13.80 -10.80
C LEU A 194 19.33 14.58 -9.60
N SER A 195 19.62 15.89 -9.74
CA SER A 195 19.97 16.75 -8.61
C SER A 195 18.77 17.11 -7.74
N THR A 196 17.54 16.95 -8.26
CA THR A 196 16.29 17.25 -7.55
C THR A 196 15.35 16.04 -7.54
N PRO A 197 15.72 14.89 -6.95
CA PRO A 197 14.90 13.67 -7.03
C PRO A 197 13.46 13.90 -6.57
N ARG A 198 13.26 14.73 -5.53
CA ARG A 198 11.95 15.04 -4.93
C ARG A 198 10.88 15.46 -5.95
N VAL A 199 11.26 15.91 -7.15
CA VAL A 199 10.32 16.20 -8.23
C VAL A 199 9.34 15.06 -8.50
N PHE A 200 9.76 13.80 -8.38
CA PHE A 200 8.88 12.64 -8.60
C PHE A 200 7.76 12.48 -7.56
N THR A 201 7.87 13.14 -6.41
CA THR A 201 6.84 13.07 -5.35
C THR A 201 5.67 14.01 -5.59
N HIS A 202 5.85 15.06 -6.38
CA HIS A 202 4.80 16.04 -6.69
C HIS A 202 3.80 15.50 -7.72
N SER A 203 2.62 16.09 -7.81
CA SER A 203 1.71 15.85 -8.94
C SER A 203 2.13 16.70 -10.14
N ILE A 204 1.79 16.24 -11.34
CA ILE A 204 2.05 17.01 -12.57
C ILE A 204 1.30 18.32 -12.54
N SER A 205 0.05 18.33 -12.07
CA SER A 205 -0.74 19.55 -11.91
C SER A 205 -0.01 20.61 -11.08
N THR A 206 0.57 20.23 -9.93
CA THR A 206 1.33 21.16 -9.09
C THR A 206 2.61 21.62 -9.78
N LEU A 207 3.31 20.73 -10.51
CA LEU A 207 4.51 21.14 -11.24
C LEU A 207 4.17 22.11 -12.38
N GLN A 208 3.08 21.87 -13.11
CA GLN A 208 2.60 22.72 -14.19
C GLN A 208 2.15 24.09 -13.67
N GLU A 209 1.28 24.12 -12.66
CA GLU A 209 0.78 25.36 -12.04
C GLU A 209 1.94 26.27 -11.62
N ARG A 210 2.90 25.71 -10.89
CA ARG A 210 4.06 26.46 -10.41
C ARG A 210 5.02 26.90 -11.50
N LEU A 211 5.15 26.10 -12.54
CA LEU A 211 6.00 26.43 -13.68
C LEU A 211 5.40 27.58 -14.49
N THR A 212 4.09 27.58 -14.71
CA THR A 212 3.38 28.70 -15.34
C THR A 212 3.48 29.96 -14.48
N GLU A 213 3.17 29.86 -13.18
CA GLU A 213 3.22 31.01 -12.26
C GLU A 213 4.60 31.67 -12.19
N LEU A 214 5.68 30.87 -12.14
CA LEU A 214 7.04 31.42 -12.15
C LEU A 214 7.39 32.11 -13.48
N ARG A 215 6.96 31.54 -14.61
CA ARG A 215 7.17 32.14 -15.94
C ARG A 215 6.41 33.46 -16.09
N ASP A 216 5.16 33.51 -15.63
CA ASP A 216 4.33 34.71 -15.68
C ASP A 216 4.92 35.84 -14.82
N LEU A 217 5.63 35.48 -13.73
CA LEU A 217 6.38 36.41 -12.90
C LEU A 217 7.77 36.76 -13.47
N GLY A 218 8.13 36.30 -14.66
CA GLY A 218 9.41 36.57 -15.31
C GLY A 218 10.61 35.87 -14.65
N ALA A 219 10.37 34.86 -13.80
CA ALA A 219 11.42 34.08 -13.17
C ALA A 219 11.73 32.80 -13.96
N GLU A 220 12.99 32.40 -13.99
CA GLU A 220 13.37 31.11 -14.59
C GLU A 220 12.95 29.95 -13.65
N PRO A 221 12.05 29.05 -14.08
CA PRO A 221 11.55 27.98 -13.22
C PRO A 221 12.63 26.89 -13.04
N THR A 222 13.22 26.81 -11.85
CA THR A 222 14.14 25.73 -11.49
C THR A 222 13.42 24.59 -10.77
N LEU A 223 13.85 23.34 -10.95
CA LEU A 223 13.22 22.20 -10.25
C LEU A 223 13.27 22.34 -8.73
N THR A 224 14.33 22.93 -8.20
CA THR A 224 14.44 23.24 -6.77
C THR A 224 13.33 24.19 -6.30
N ALA A 225 12.99 25.21 -7.10
CA ALA A 225 11.88 26.11 -6.80
C ALA A 225 10.52 25.40 -6.88
N LEU A 226 10.30 24.64 -7.96
CA LEU A 226 9.05 23.88 -8.17
C LEU A 226 8.79 22.86 -7.06
N CYS A 227 9.86 22.29 -6.48
CA CYS A 227 9.76 21.24 -5.47
C CYS A 227 9.65 21.75 -4.02
N LYS A 228 9.59 23.07 -3.79
CA LYS A 228 9.44 23.67 -2.45
C LYS A 228 8.15 23.22 -1.77
N ASN A 229 8.12 23.27 -0.43
CA ASN A 229 6.85 23.07 0.29
C ASN A 229 5.92 24.27 0.06
N LYS A 230 4.63 24.15 0.39
CA LYS A 230 3.64 25.20 0.11
C LYS A 230 4.04 26.57 0.67
N THR A 231 4.44 26.63 1.94
CA THR A 231 4.83 27.88 2.62
C THR A 231 6.03 28.54 1.97
N THR A 232 7.13 27.81 1.80
CA THR A 232 8.37 28.34 1.20
C THR A 232 8.22 28.67 -0.28
N TYR A 233 7.32 28.00 -0.99
CA TYR A 233 6.97 28.34 -2.35
C TYR A 233 6.20 29.67 -2.40
N GLN A 234 5.22 29.87 -1.52
CA GLN A 234 4.48 31.14 -1.44
C GLN A 234 5.39 32.32 -1.09
N GLU A 235 6.35 32.12 -0.17
CA GLU A 235 7.35 33.15 0.14
C GLU A 235 8.20 33.55 -1.07
N LEU A 236 8.55 32.57 -1.93
CA LEU A 236 9.27 32.83 -3.17
C LEU A 236 8.41 33.67 -4.13
N VAL A 237 7.16 33.27 -4.33
CA VAL A 237 6.19 33.98 -5.19
C VAL A 237 5.99 35.42 -4.69
N ASN A 238 5.76 35.62 -3.39
CA ASN A 238 5.57 36.95 -2.82
C ASN A 238 6.80 37.84 -3.02
N LYS A 239 8.01 37.28 -2.88
CA LYS A 239 9.27 38.02 -3.16
C LYS A 239 9.40 38.42 -4.63
N LEU A 240 8.98 37.56 -5.55
CA LEU A 240 8.98 37.86 -6.99
C LEU A 240 7.96 38.95 -7.35
N ILE A 241 6.75 38.87 -6.79
CA ILE A 241 5.71 39.90 -6.96
C ILE A 241 6.23 41.26 -6.49
N LEU A 242 6.78 41.33 -5.27
CA LEU A 242 7.33 42.57 -4.71
C LEU A 242 8.48 43.14 -5.57
N LYS A 243 9.32 42.27 -6.13
CA LYS A 243 10.42 42.69 -7.02
C LYS A 243 9.87 43.28 -8.32
N ASN A 244 8.85 42.65 -8.91
CA ASN A 244 8.23 43.14 -10.14
C ASN A 244 7.50 44.46 -9.91
N THR A 245 6.75 44.63 -8.80
CA THR A 245 6.09 45.90 -8.49
C THR A 245 7.08 47.06 -8.33
N LYS A 246 8.27 46.81 -7.77
CA LYS A 246 9.33 47.83 -7.63
C LYS A 246 10.03 48.20 -8.94
N LEU A 247 9.87 47.41 -10.00
CA LEU A 247 10.45 47.69 -11.33
C LEU A 247 9.54 48.60 -12.18
N PHE A 248 8.28 48.83 -11.77
CA PHE A 248 7.29 49.68 -12.45
C PHE A 248 7.03 51.02 -11.75
N ILE A 249 7.82 51.37 -10.73
CA ILE A 249 7.83 52.69 -10.05
C ILE A 249 9.18 53.34 -10.35
#